data_AF-A6NST2-F1
#
_entry.id   AF-A6NST2-F1
#
_cell.length_a   1.000
_cell.length_b   1.000
_cell.length_c   1.000
_cell.angle_alpha   90.00
_cell.angle_beta   90.00
_cell.angle_gamma   90.00
#
_symmetry.space_group_name_H-M   'P 1'
#
loop_
_entity.id
_entity.type
_entity.pdbx_description
1 polymer ?
#
loop_
_entity_poly.entity_id
_entity_poly.type
_entity_poly.pdbx_seq_one_letter_code
_entity_poly.pdbx_strand_id
1 'polypeptide(L)' 'MDDKRALHLTDKGLELAQIVEERHQVLCDLLIGLGVSADIASNDACRMEHAISDESFRALKSLTQ' A
#
# COMPACT_ATOMS: atom_id res chain seq x y z
N MET A 1 6.35 -32.67 -2.31
CA MET A 1 6.88 -31.62 -3.20
C MET A 1 5.66 -31.12 -3.95
N ASP A 2 5.17 -29.93 -3.64
CA ASP A 2 3.97 -29.40 -4.30
C ASP A 2 4.26 -29.06 -5.77
N ASP A 3 3.39 -29.51 -6.66
CA ASP A 3 3.49 -29.44 -8.14
C ASP A 3 3.29 -28.01 -8.71
N LYS A 4 3.39 -26.98 -7.89
CA LYS A 4 3.22 -25.58 -8.28
C LYS A 4 4.47 -24.82 -7.89
N ARG A 5 5.08 -24.11 -8.84
CA ARG A 5 6.13 -23.09 -8.59
C ARG A 5 5.58 -21.89 -7.80
N ALA A 6 4.91 -22.16 -6.68
CA ALA A 6 4.35 -21.17 -5.80
C ALA A 6 5.46 -20.66 -4.87
N LEU A 7 5.70 -19.36 -4.91
CA LEU A 7 6.49 -18.69 -3.90
C LEU A 7 5.57 -18.43 -2.71
N HIS A 8 5.88 -19.05 -1.59
CA HIS A 8 5.18 -18.82 -0.33
C HIS A 8 5.96 -17.78 0.46
N LEU A 9 5.26 -16.76 0.95
CA LEU A 9 5.84 -15.82 1.91
C LEU A 9 6.04 -16.55 3.24
N THR A 10 7.15 -16.25 3.90
CA THR A 10 7.32 -16.59 5.32
C THR A 10 6.38 -15.72 6.15
N ASP A 11 6.15 -16.06 7.42
CA ASP A 11 5.29 -15.24 8.30
C ASP A 11 5.74 -13.77 8.33
N LYS A 12 7.05 -13.53 8.41
CA LYS A 12 7.64 -12.17 8.30
C LYS A 12 7.39 -11.52 6.94
N GLY A 13 7.44 -12.31 5.87
CA GLY A 13 7.14 -11.83 4.52
C GLY A 13 5.67 -11.44 4.37
N LEU A 14 4.76 -12.18 5.02
CA LEU A 14 3.33 -11.90 5.03
C LEU A 14 3.02 -10.62 5.81
N GLU A 15 3.62 -10.45 7.00
CA GLU A 15 3.48 -9.21 7.79
C GLU A 15 3.93 -7.99 6.99
N LEU A 16 5.08 -8.08 6.30
CA LEU A 16 5.56 -6.98 5.47
C LEU A 16 4.62 -6.69 4.29
N ALA A 17 4.10 -7.74 3.64
CA ALA A 17 3.15 -7.59 2.54
C ALA A 17 1.87 -6.87 2.99
N GLN A 18 1.33 -7.22 4.17
CA GLN A 18 0.14 -6.57 4.73
C GLN A 18 0.38 -5.09 5.03
N ILE A 19 1.56 -4.72 5.54
CA ILE A 19 1.92 -3.33 5.80
C ILE A 19 1.96 -2.53 4.50
N VAL A 20 2.55 -3.09 3.44
CA VAL A 20 2.63 -2.44 2.13
C VAL A 20 1.24 -2.29 1.51
N GLU A 21 0.41 -3.34 1.56
CA GLU A 21 -0.98 -3.32 1.08
C GLU A 21 -1.82 -2.26 1.81
N GLU A 22 -1.72 -2.17 3.14
CA GLU A 22 -2.42 -1.14 3.92
C GLU A 22 -2.02 0.26 3.47
N ARG A 23 -0.72 0.49 3.25
CA ARG A 23 -0.22 1.79 2.79
C ARG A 23 -0.73 2.13 1.40
N HIS A 24 -0.73 1.17 0.48
CA HIS A 24 -1.30 1.33 -0.85
C HIS A 24 -2.74 1.83 -0.79
N GLN A 25 -3.58 1.11 -0.02
CA GLN A 25 -5.01 1.36 0.04
C GLN A 25 -5.30 2.75 0.61
N VAL A 26 -4.68 3.11 1.73
CA VAL A 26 -4.87 4.41 2.38
C VAL A 26 -4.46 5.56 1.44
N LEU A 27 -3.34 5.43 0.74
CA LEU A 27 -2.85 6.46 -0.18
C LEU A 27 -3.72 6.57 -1.43
N CYS A 28 -4.17 5.44 -1.97
CA CYS A 28 -5.07 5.39 -3.11
C CYS A 28 -6.41 6.07 -2.76
N ASP A 29 -7.02 5.70 -1.63
CA ASP A 29 -8.28 6.27 -1.16
C ASP A 29 -8.16 7.76 -0.86
N LEU A 30 -7.04 8.19 -0.29
CA LEU A 30 -6.74 9.61 -0.09
C LEU A 30 -6.72 10.37 -1.43
N LEU A 31 -5.97 9.87 -2.42
CA LEU A 31 -5.83 10.53 -3.72
C LEU A 31 -7.17 10.57 -4.47
N ILE A 32 -7.95 9.49 -4.41
CA ILE A 32 -9.31 9.46 -4.96
C ILE A 32 -10.19 10.50 -4.25
N GLY A 33 -10.13 10.60 -2.92
CA GLY A 33 -10.85 11.61 -2.14
C GLY A 33 -10.46 13.05 -2.49
N LEU A 34 -9.22 13.26 -2.95
CA LEU A 34 -8.72 14.54 -3.46
C LEU A 34 -9.11 14.82 -4.93
N GLY A 35 -9.82 13.90 -5.60
CA GLY A 35 -10.31 14.05 -6.96
C GLY A 35 -9.39 13.48 -8.05
N VAL A 36 -8.37 12.69 -7.68
CA VAL A 36 -7.53 11.97 -8.64
C VAL A 36 -8.30 10.76 -9.17
N SER A 37 -8.14 10.44 -10.46
CA SER A 37 -8.77 9.22 -11.02
C SER A 37 -8.16 7.96 -10.40
N ALA A 38 -8.96 6.90 -10.27
CA ALA A 38 -8.54 5.65 -9.63
C ALA A 38 -7.25 5.06 -10.24
N ASP A 39 -7.09 5.12 -11.57
CA ASP A 39 -5.90 4.59 -12.24
C ASP A 39 -4.62 5.36 -11.86
N ILE A 40 -4.72 6.69 -11.78
CA ILE A 40 -3.59 7.55 -11.38
C ILE A 40 -3.32 7.40 -9.88
N ALA A 41 -4.37 7.40 -9.06
CA ALA A 41 -4.29 7.22 -7.62
C ALA A 41 -3.60 5.91 -7.24
N SER A 42 -3.95 4.79 -7.90
CA SER A 42 -3.31 3.49 -7.65
C SER A 42 -1.83 3.49 -8.09
N ASN A 43 -1.52 4.02 -9.28
CA ASN A 43 -0.13 4.09 -9.75
C ASN A 43 0.75 4.99 -8.86
N ASP A 44 0.21 6.12 -8.39
CA ASP A 44 0.93 7.03 -7.49
C ASP A 44 1.08 6.42 -6.09
N ALA A 45 0.02 5.80 -5.55
CA ALA A 45 0.06 5.08 -4.27
C ALA A 45 1.14 3.97 -4.27
N CYS A 46 1.24 3.20 -5.36
CA CYS A 46 2.26 2.16 -5.56
C CYS A 46 3.70 2.70 -5.43
N ARG A 47 3.94 3.95 -5.83
CA ARG A 47 5.26 4.59 -5.67
C ARG A 47 5.44 5.17 -4.28
N MET A 48 4.40 5.82 -3.78
CA MET A 48 4.40 6.50 -2.49
C MET A 48 4.58 5.52 -1.33
N GLU A 49 3.95 4.34 -1.36
CA GLU A 49 4.02 3.35 -0.28
C GLU A 49 5.46 2.94 0.06
N HIS A 50 6.34 2.92 -0.95
CA HIS A 50 7.76 2.58 -0.84
C HIS A 50 8.68 3.79 -0.58
N ALA A 51 8.21 5.02 -0.81
CA ALA A 51 9.03 6.23 -0.76
C ALA A 51 8.77 7.12 0.47
N ILE A 52 7.56 7.09 1.02
CA ILE A 52 7.19 7.98 2.13
C ILE A 52 7.65 7.42 3.48
N SER A 53 8.09 8.30 4.38
CA SER A 53 8.40 7.92 5.76
C SER A 53 7.15 7.48 6.53
N ASP A 54 7.32 6.68 7.57
CA ASP A 54 6.22 6.27 8.45
C ASP A 54 5.54 7.47 9.13
N GLU A 55 6.30 8.51 9.46
CA GLU A 55 5.75 9.76 10.00
C GLU A 55 4.79 10.42 9.02
N SER A 56 5.20 10.55 7.76
CA SER A 56 4.36 11.14 6.70
C SER A 56 3.12 10.28 6.45
N PHE A 57 3.29 8.95 6.39
CA PHE A 57 2.17 8.04 6.20
C PHE A 57 1.13 8.16 7.32
N ARG A 58 1.56 8.22 8.59
CA ARG A 58 0.65 8.40 9.73
C ARG A 58 -0.12 9.71 9.66
N ALA A 59 0.54 10.80 9.28
CA ALA A 59 -0.11 12.08 9.08
C ALA A 59 -1.15 12.02 7.96
N LEU A 60 -0.81 11.45 6.80
CA LEU A 60 -1.75 11.27 5.68
C LEU A 60 -2.94 10.38 6.06
N LYS A 61 -2.70 9.28 6.77
CA LYS A 61 -3.76 8.37 7.26
C LYS A 61 -4.73 9.04 8.22
N SER A 62 -4.32 10.09 8.94
CA SER A 62 -5.25 10.86 9.79
C SER A 62 -6.18 11.78 9.01
N LEU A 63 -5.91 12.03 7.72
CA LEU A 63 -6.77 12.85 6.86
C LEU A 63 -7.91 12.05 6.22
N THR A 64 -7.81 10.72 6.21
CA THR A 64 -8.81 9.81 5.65
C THR A 64 -9.72 9.17 6.71
N GLN A 65 -9.56 9.53 7.99
CA GLN A 65 -10.37 9.06 9.13
C GLN A 65 -11.34 10.12 9.66
#